data_AF-A0AAV2RD21-F1
#
_entry.id   AF-A0AAV2RD21-F1
#
_cell.length_a   1.000
_cell.length_b   1.000
_cell.length_c   1.000
_cell.angle_alpha   90.00
_cell.angle_beta   90.00
_cell.angle_gamma   90.00
#
_symmetry.space_group_name_H-M   'P 1'
#
loop_
_entity.id
_entity.type
_entity.pdbx_description
1 polymer ?
#
loop_
_entity_poly.entity_id
_entity_poly.type
_entity_poly.pdbx_seq_one_letter_code
_entity_poly.pdbx_strand_id
1 'polypeptide(L)'
;MLNASKFWQILCSCSSTKQTLQQQLMLAPPRVYSDYPVHLQQDGSSVVMAVICKDINAPAAVMKTNINNYLYLSYFLNVVLCQPTDTPDSSNFGMVCLPYIGATFPFAQDRFGGEFVAYTTLSIFWRTAARKRVCFKQVVFPLLPRMIFGLYYNTPIIWGCENSGLFHAFSRHVQARLKIPERKDGGGKIHVTVLSRQTKHRRVLNEGKLIKAMERSKDLIIRKVDYSHQMEFKQQLHQDQWTDIFIGMHGAGLTHLLFLPDWAVIFELYNCGDPNCYKDLARLRGVKYVTWEDNTKLTPEDEGHHPEIGAHEKFTNYEFDVKEFMRLMRKCIQHVKSHRAWKNLQENYRKRQKKDEL
;
A
#
# COMPACT_ATOMS: atom_id res chain seq x y z
N MET A 1 4.67 -22.48 -20.92
CA MET A 1 5.81 -22.18 -20.01
C MET A 1 6.15 -20.71 -20.14
N LEU A 2 6.03 -19.91 -19.06
CA LEU A 2 6.57 -18.55 -19.04
C LEU A 2 8.09 -18.65 -18.84
N ASN A 3 8.84 -18.18 -19.82
CA ASN A 3 10.31 -18.22 -19.80
C ASN A 3 10.84 -17.25 -18.72
N ALA A 4 11.91 -17.62 -18.00
CA ALA A 4 12.43 -16.88 -16.84
C ALA A 4 12.85 -15.42 -17.15
N SER A 5 13.02 -15.09 -18.43
CA SER A 5 13.30 -13.75 -18.95
C SER A 5 12.06 -12.90 -19.29
N LYS A 6 10.86 -13.50 -19.36
CA LYS A 6 9.61 -12.83 -19.77
C LYS A 6 8.75 -12.32 -18.62
N PHE A 7 9.05 -12.70 -17.37
CA PHE A 7 8.30 -12.26 -16.18
C PHE A 7 8.95 -11.10 -15.41
N TRP A 8 9.70 -10.23 -16.09
CA TRP A 8 9.87 -8.81 -15.68
C TRP A 8 8.55 -8.00 -15.81
N GLN A 9 7.43 -8.72 -15.88
CA GLN A 9 6.09 -8.24 -15.95
C GLN A 9 5.76 -7.50 -14.62
N ILE A 10 5.50 -6.19 -14.63
CA ILE A 10 5.35 -5.31 -15.79
C ILE A 10 6.07 -3.98 -15.56
N LEU A 11 7.27 -3.85 -16.15
CA LEU A 11 8.01 -2.61 -16.42
C LEU A 11 8.54 -1.84 -15.19
N CYS A 12 9.68 -2.28 -14.63
CA CYS A 12 10.53 -1.39 -13.82
C CYS A 12 11.54 -0.65 -14.72
N SER A 13 11.84 0.61 -14.39
CA SER A 13 12.99 1.34 -14.96
C SER A 13 14.27 0.90 -14.27
N CYS A 14 15.27 0.42 -15.02
CA CYS A 14 16.53 -0.09 -14.47
C CYS A 14 17.75 0.61 -15.10
N SER A 15 18.72 1.01 -14.28
CA SER A 15 20.01 1.59 -14.73
C SER A 15 21.13 0.56 -14.94
N SER A 16 20.94 -0.68 -14.47
CA SER A 16 21.93 -1.78 -14.53
C SER A 16 22.01 -2.45 -15.90
N THR A 17 23.19 -2.96 -16.28
CA THR A 17 23.36 -3.65 -17.57
C THR A 17 22.57 -4.96 -17.66
N LYS A 18 22.17 -5.35 -18.87
CA LYS A 18 21.43 -6.61 -19.13
C LYS A 18 22.12 -7.85 -18.53
N GLN A 19 23.45 -7.90 -18.56
CA GLN A 19 24.24 -9.02 -18.04
C GLN A 19 24.21 -9.07 -16.50
N THR A 20 24.33 -7.91 -15.85
CA THR A 20 24.18 -7.79 -14.38
C THR A 20 22.77 -8.19 -13.93
N LEU A 21 21.74 -7.75 -14.66
CA LEU A 21 20.34 -8.13 -14.41
C LEU A 21 20.15 -9.65 -14.53
N GLN A 22 20.72 -10.29 -15.56
CA GLN A 22 20.66 -11.75 -15.75
C GLN A 22 21.34 -12.53 -14.61
N GLN A 23 22.49 -12.07 -14.11
CA GLN A 23 23.16 -12.71 -12.98
C GLN A 23 22.34 -12.59 -11.68
N GLN A 24 21.76 -11.42 -11.39
CA GLN A 24 20.93 -11.24 -10.18
C GLN A 24 19.63 -12.07 -10.22
N LEU A 25 19.04 -12.27 -11.40
CA LEU A 25 17.85 -13.13 -11.57
C LEU A 25 18.13 -14.61 -11.24
N MET A 26 19.32 -15.13 -11.57
CA MET A 26 19.67 -16.52 -11.26
C MET A 26 19.87 -16.77 -9.76
N LEU A 27 20.19 -15.73 -8.99
CA LEU A 27 20.38 -15.81 -7.54
C LEU A 27 19.06 -15.73 -6.75
N ALA A 28 18.00 -15.15 -7.32
CA ALA A 28 16.71 -14.95 -6.67
C ALA A 28 15.50 -15.31 -7.57
N PRO A 29 15.40 -16.55 -8.09
CA PRO A 29 14.22 -16.97 -8.82
C PRO A 29 12.98 -16.95 -7.90
N PRO A 30 11.82 -16.44 -8.35
CA PRO A 30 10.60 -16.45 -7.55
C PRO A 30 10.18 -17.90 -7.26
N ARG A 31 10.21 -18.29 -5.98
CA ARG A 31 9.82 -19.64 -5.52
C ARG A 31 8.41 -19.62 -4.94
N VAL A 32 7.57 -20.54 -5.41
CA VAL A 32 6.23 -20.74 -4.88
C VAL A 32 6.29 -21.82 -3.79
N TYR A 33 5.99 -21.42 -2.56
CA TYR A 33 5.80 -22.31 -1.40
C TYR A 33 4.40 -22.05 -0.82
N SER A 34 3.52 -23.05 -0.83
CA SER A 34 2.20 -22.91 -0.22
C SER A 34 1.70 -24.20 0.42
N ASP A 35 1.91 -24.32 1.72
CA ASP A 35 1.17 -25.26 2.55
C ASP A 35 -0.21 -24.66 2.87
N TYR A 36 -1.19 -24.95 2.02
CA TYR A 36 -2.59 -24.73 2.33
C TYR A 36 -3.17 -25.99 2.97
N PRO A 37 -3.43 -26.02 4.29
CA PRO A 37 -4.27 -27.04 4.89
C PRO A 37 -5.74 -26.74 4.54
N VAL A 38 -6.12 -27.06 3.31
CA VAL A 38 -7.50 -27.11 2.84
C VAL A 38 -7.71 -28.51 2.27
N HIS A 39 -8.67 -29.25 2.84
CA HIS A 39 -9.09 -30.54 2.27
C HIS A 39 -9.81 -30.31 0.95
N LEU A 40 -9.03 -30.20 -0.13
CA LEU A 40 -9.49 -30.15 -1.50
C LEU A 40 -9.50 -31.59 -2.05
N GLN A 41 -10.68 -32.22 -2.11
CA GLN A 41 -10.85 -33.41 -2.92
C GLN A 41 -11.13 -32.97 -4.37
N GLN A 42 -10.21 -33.35 -5.26
CA GLN A 42 -10.40 -33.27 -6.69
C GLN A 42 -11.02 -34.59 -7.15
N ASP A 43 -12.31 -34.56 -7.47
CA ASP A 43 -12.97 -35.61 -8.25
C ASP A 43 -13.13 -35.13 -9.71
N GLY A 44 -13.37 -36.06 -10.64
CA GLY A 44 -13.20 -35.91 -12.09
C GLY A 44 -13.98 -34.78 -12.78
N SER A 45 -14.88 -34.10 -12.08
CA SER A 45 -15.51 -32.86 -12.53
C SER A 45 -16.06 -32.06 -11.34
N SER A 46 -15.41 -30.94 -11.01
CA SER A 46 -15.73 -29.99 -9.91
C SER A 46 -15.20 -30.37 -8.52
N VAL A 47 -14.70 -29.38 -7.78
CA VAL A 47 -14.30 -29.51 -6.37
C VAL A 47 -15.54 -29.42 -5.47
N VAL A 48 -15.78 -30.42 -4.62
CA VAL A 48 -17.02 -30.54 -3.84
C VAL A 48 -16.76 -30.53 -2.32
N MET A 49 -17.50 -29.69 -1.59
CA MET A 49 -17.90 -29.91 -0.19
C MET A 49 -19.44 -29.82 -0.12
N ALA A 50 -20.15 -30.60 0.71
CA ALA A 50 -21.63 -30.74 0.73
C ALA A 50 -22.34 -29.95 1.87
N VAL A 51 -23.65 -29.58 1.86
CA VAL A 51 -24.81 -29.83 0.95
C VAL A 51 -25.49 -28.48 0.55
N ILE A 52 -26.27 -28.44 -0.57
CA ILE A 52 -26.84 -27.26 -1.28
C ILE A 52 -25.80 -26.31 -1.95
N CYS A 53 -25.66 -26.36 -3.28
CA CYS A 53 -24.82 -25.41 -4.05
C CYS A 53 -25.55 -24.08 -4.26
N LYS A 54 -24.85 -22.96 -4.05
CA LYS A 54 -25.09 -21.72 -4.81
C LYS A 54 -24.00 -21.62 -5.86
N ASP A 55 -24.37 -21.77 -7.13
CA ASP A 55 -23.40 -21.83 -8.22
C ASP A 55 -22.83 -20.45 -8.55
N ILE A 56 -21.50 -20.35 -8.52
CA ILE A 56 -20.77 -19.15 -8.90
C ILE A 56 -20.16 -19.41 -10.26
N ASN A 57 -20.84 -18.88 -11.29
CA ASN A 57 -20.42 -18.95 -12.68
C ASN A 57 -19.28 -17.98 -13.03
N ALA A 58 -19.05 -16.97 -12.19
CA ALA A 58 -17.93 -16.04 -12.25
C ALA A 58 -16.62 -16.68 -11.74
N PRO A 59 -15.45 -16.37 -12.32
CA PRO A 59 -14.16 -16.61 -11.66
C PRO A 59 -14.12 -15.99 -10.26
N ALA A 60 -13.63 -16.73 -9.26
CA ALA A 60 -13.59 -16.25 -7.88
C ALA A 60 -12.20 -16.42 -7.24
N ALA A 61 -11.71 -15.38 -6.55
CA ALA A 61 -10.52 -15.49 -5.69
C ALA A 61 -10.90 -15.85 -4.25
N VAL A 62 -10.26 -16.87 -3.67
CA VAL A 62 -10.42 -17.24 -2.25
C VAL A 62 -9.22 -16.73 -1.46
N MET A 63 -9.44 -15.75 -0.57
CA MET A 63 -8.38 -15.18 0.26
C MET A 63 -8.62 -15.36 1.75
N LYS A 64 -7.54 -15.56 2.51
CA LYS A 64 -7.55 -15.66 3.97
C LYS A 64 -7.20 -14.31 4.58
N THR A 65 -8.15 -13.66 5.24
CA THR A 65 -7.88 -12.40 5.94
C THR A 65 -7.16 -12.64 7.26
N ASN A 66 -6.40 -11.65 7.74
CA ASN A 66 -5.61 -11.69 8.97
C ASN A 66 -5.79 -10.35 9.72
N ILE A 67 -5.76 -10.27 11.05
CA ILE A 67 -6.23 -9.10 11.82
C ILE A 67 -5.49 -7.77 11.52
N ASN A 68 -4.32 -7.79 10.90
CA ASN A 68 -3.48 -6.61 10.65
C ASN A 68 -3.66 -6.02 9.23
N ASN A 69 -4.16 -4.76 9.14
CA ASN A 69 -4.33 -3.96 7.91
C ASN A 69 -3.14 -4.06 6.95
N TYR A 70 -1.92 -4.12 7.49
CA TYR A 70 -0.69 -4.18 6.72
C TYR A 70 -0.64 -5.36 5.73
N LEU A 71 -1.21 -6.51 6.09
CA LEU A 71 -1.25 -7.66 5.18
C LEU A 71 -2.36 -7.57 4.12
N TYR A 72 -3.40 -6.74 4.28
CA TYR A 72 -4.55 -6.76 3.36
C TYR A 72 -4.22 -6.23 1.97
N LEU A 73 -3.64 -5.03 1.85
CA LEU A 73 -3.21 -4.46 0.57
C LEU A 73 -2.31 -5.41 -0.23
N SER A 74 -1.48 -6.17 0.49
CA SER A 74 -0.60 -7.17 -0.11
C SER A 74 -1.33 -8.43 -0.61
N TYR A 75 -2.46 -8.84 -0.01
CA TYR A 75 -3.35 -9.83 -0.62
C TYR A 75 -4.02 -9.28 -1.87
N PHE A 76 -4.50 -8.03 -1.82
CA PHE A 76 -5.21 -7.42 -2.93
C PHE A 76 -4.34 -7.22 -4.19
N LEU A 77 -3.03 -6.93 -4.04
CA LEU A 77 -2.11 -6.92 -5.18
C LEU A 77 -2.09 -8.28 -5.92
N ASN A 78 -2.03 -9.38 -5.17
CA ASN A 78 -2.07 -10.73 -5.74
C ASN A 78 -3.45 -11.06 -6.33
N VAL A 79 -4.55 -10.53 -5.78
CA VAL A 79 -5.89 -10.68 -6.36
C VAL A 79 -6.01 -9.94 -7.70
N VAL A 80 -5.56 -8.68 -7.79
CA VAL A 80 -5.59 -7.89 -9.05
C VAL A 80 -4.77 -8.58 -10.14
N LEU A 81 -3.63 -9.19 -9.80
CA LEU A 81 -2.83 -10.00 -10.71
C LEU A 81 -3.54 -11.27 -11.21
N CYS A 82 -4.54 -11.77 -10.48
CA CYS A 82 -5.34 -12.93 -10.85
C CYS A 82 -6.67 -12.57 -11.54
N GLN A 83 -6.98 -11.28 -11.71
CA GLN A 83 -8.18 -10.85 -12.44
C GLN A 83 -7.94 -10.94 -13.97
N PRO A 84 -8.96 -11.35 -14.76
CA PRO A 84 -8.87 -11.29 -16.21
C PRO A 84 -8.63 -9.86 -16.71
N THR A 85 -7.66 -9.65 -17.59
CA THR A 85 -7.38 -8.33 -18.18
C THR A 85 -8.52 -7.81 -19.07
N ASP A 86 -9.34 -8.71 -19.58
CA ASP A 86 -10.31 -8.45 -20.65
C ASP A 86 -11.74 -8.24 -20.12
N THR A 87 -11.93 -8.09 -18.80
CA THR A 87 -13.22 -7.75 -18.20
C THR A 87 -13.23 -6.31 -17.67
N PRO A 88 -13.80 -5.34 -18.42
CA PRO A 88 -13.98 -3.96 -17.95
C PRO A 88 -14.91 -3.85 -16.74
N ASP A 89 -15.80 -4.83 -16.59
CA ASP A 89 -16.86 -4.83 -15.59
C ASP A 89 -16.61 -5.88 -14.49
N SER A 90 -16.58 -5.42 -13.25
CA SER A 90 -16.36 -6.22 -12.04
C SER A 90 -17.52 -7.13 -11.67
N SER A 91 -18.66 -6.97 -12.35
CA SER A 91 -19.85 -7.81 -12.20
C SER A 91 -19.55 -9.31 -12.28
N ASN A 92 -18.49 -9.67 -13.01
CA ASN A 92 -18.12 -11.05 -13.32
C ASN A 92 -16.86 -11.57 -12.58
N PHE A 93 -16.32 -10.89 -11.55
CA PHE A 93 -15.25 -11.46 -10.72
C PHE A 93 -15.67 -11.49 -9.25
N GLY A 94 -15.72 -12.68 -8.65
CA GLY A 94 -16.09 -12.88 -7.25
C GLY A 94 -14.88 -12.83 -6.31
N MET A 95 -15.11 -12.48 -5.04
CA MET A 95 -14.13 -12.71 -3.98
C MET A 95 -14.78 -13.40 -2.78
N VAL A 96 -14.07 -14.40 -2.27
CA VAL A 96 -14.48 -15.18 -1.11
C VAL A 96 -13.49 -14.94 0.00
N CYS A 97 -14.01 -14.47 1.13
CA CYS A 97 -13.24 -14.05 2.27
C CYS A 97 -13.34 -15.09 3.37
N LEU A 98 -12.24 -15.80 3.61
CA LEU A 98 -12.08 -16.69 4.75
C LEU A 98 -11.52 -15.86 5.92
N PRO A 99 -12.33 -15.52 6.95
CA PRO A 99 -11.86 -14.78 8.10
C PRO A 99 -10.86 -15.63 8.90
N TYR A 100 -9.89 -14.96 9.51
CA TYR A 100 -9.02 -15.58 10.51
C TYR A 100 -9.86 -16.22 11.64
N ILE A 101 -9.39 -17.34 12.19
CA ILE A 101 -10.03 -18.03 13.32
C ILE A 101 -10.01 -17.08 14.53
N GLY A 102 -11.18 -16.56 14.91
CA GLY A 102 -11.33 -15.54 15.97
C GLY A 102 -11.85 -14.19 15.49
N ALA A 103 -11.81 -13.88 14.19
CA ALA A 103 -12.43 -12.66 13.66
C ALA A 103 -13.97 -12.80 13.57
N THR A 104 -14.70 -11.77 14.01
CA THR A 104 -16.16 -11.67 13.86
C THR A 104 -16.53 -11.10 12.49
N PHE A 105 -17.75 -11.40 12.01
CA PHE A 105 -18.21 -10.97 10.69
C PHE A 105 -18.25 -9.43 10.52
N PRO A 106 -18.77 -8.63 11.49
CA PRO A 106 -18.76 -7.16 11.38
C PRO A 106 -17.34 -6.59 11.24
N PHE A 107 -16.38 -7.09 12.02
CA PHE A 107 -15.00 -6.58 12.03
C PHE A 107 -14.31 -6.60 10.66
N ALA A 108 -14.63 -7.57 9.79
CA ALA A 108 -14.09 -7.63 8.43
C ALA A 108 -14.89 -6.78 7.43
N GLN A 109 -16.18 -6.59 7.66
CA GLN A 109 -17.04 -5.79 6.79
C GLN A 109 -16.89 -4.29 7.06
N ASP A 110 -16.86 -3.88 8.33
CA ASP A 110 -16.78 -2.47 8.74
C ASP A 110 -15.39 -1.86 8.46
N ARG A 111 -14.33 -2.68 8.50
CA ARG A 111 -12.95 -2.22 8.29
C ARG A 111 -12.50 -2.20 6.82
N PHE A 112 -13.09 -3.05 5.98
CA PHE A 112 -12.62 -3.28 4.59
C PHE A 112 -13.73 -3.22 3.54
N GLY A 113 -15.01 -3.07 3.91
CA GLY A 113 -16.13 -3.08 2.98
C GLY A 113 -16.00 -2.06 1.84
N GLY A 114 -15.51 -0.86 2.15
CA GLY A 114 -15.20 0.17 1.15
C GLY A 114 -14.07 -0.20 0.19
N GLU A 115 -13.09 -0.99 0.62
CA GLU A 115 -12.00 -1.50 -0.21
C GLU A 115 -12.45 -2.70 -1.07
N PHE A 116 -13.29 -3.61 -0.54
CA PHE A 116 -13.83 -4.75 -1.29
C PHE A 116 -14.54 -4.37 -2.59
N VAL A 117 -15.24 -3.23 -2.59
CA VAL A 117 -15.93 -2.66 -3.77
C VAL A 117 -14.95 -2.34 -4.91
N ALA A 118 -13.66 -2.13 -4.64
CA ALA A 118 -12.66 -1.98 -5.69
C ALA A 118 -12.55 -3.24 -6.54
N TYR A 119 -12.60 -4.42 -5.92
CA TYR A 119 -12.16 -5.68 -6.55
C TYR A 119 -13.31 -6.62 -6.92
N THR A 120 -14.49 -6.50 -6.31
CA THR A 120 -15.64 -7.38 -6.58
C THR A 120 -16.98 -6.69 -6.31
N THR A 121 -18.03 -7.10 -7.02
CA THR A 121 -19.43 -6.86 -6.65
C THR A 121 -20.07 -8.05 -5.92
N LEU A 122 -19.41 -9.21 -5.92
CA LEU A 122 -19.82 -10.46 -5.29
C LEU A 122 -18.82 -10.82 -4.17
N SER A 123 -19.05 -10.26 -2.99
CA SER A 123 -18.31 -10.59 -1.76
C SER A 123 -19.02 -11.70 -0.99
N ILE A 124 -18.39 -12.87 -0.87
CA ILE A 124 -18.91 -13.99 -0.06
C ILE A 124 -18.02 -14.15 1.17
N PHE A 125 -18.60 -13.95 2.34
CA PHE A 125 -17.89 -14.12 3.61
C PHE A 125 -18.19 -15.51 4.18
N TRP A 126 -17.16 -16.23 4.62
CA TRP A 126 -17.30 -17.61 5.12
C TRP A 126 -18.41 -17.79 6.17
N ARG A 127 -18.63 -16.81 7.07
CA ARG A 127 -19.66 -16.93 8.12
C ARG A 127 -21.10 -16.92 7.59
N THR A 128 -21.40 -16.33 6.43
CA THR A 128 -22.73 -16.42 5.79
C THR A 128 -22.88 -17.67 4.92
N ALA A 129 -21.76 -18.30 4.54
CA ALA A 129 -21.68 -19.60 3.90
C ALA A 129 -21.50 -20.77 4.89
N ALA A 130 -21.28 -20.52 6.18
CA ALA A 130 -21.05 -21.56 7.17
C ALA A 130 -22.27 -22.49 7.25
N ARG A 131 -22.05 -23.79 7.02
CA ARG A 131 -23.07 -24.85 6.85
C ARG A 131 -23.82 -24.86 5.50
N LYS A 132 -23.32 -24.20 4.45
CA LYS A 132 -23.83 -24.27 3.05
C LYS A 132 -22.68 -24.64 2.10
N ARG A 133 -22.92 -25.36 0.98
CA ARG A 133 -21.86 -25.41 -0.06
C ARG A 133 -21.74 -24.05 -0.73
N VAL A 134 -20.55 -23.80 -1.24
CA VAL A 134 -20.33 -22.83 -2.31
C VAL A 134 -19.61 -23.58 -3.43
N CYS A 135 -20.17 -23.55 -4.63
CA CYS A 135 -19.71 -24.34 -5.78
C CYS A 135 -19.16 -23.37 -6.83
N PHE A 136 -17.87 -23.50 -7.14
CA PHE A 136 -17.15 -22.56 -8.00
C PHE A 136 -16.91 -23.19 -9.38
N LYS A 137 -17.32 -22.50 -10.44
CA LYS A 137 -16.97 -22.91 -11.80
C LYS A 137 -15.48 -22.71 -12.09
N GLN A 138 -14.90 -21.63 -11.56
CA GLN A 138 -13.47 -21.32 -11.61
C GLN A 138 -13.06 -20.67 -10.29
N VAL A 139 -11.99 -21.15 -9.68
CA VAL A 139 -11.48 -20.65 -8.40
C VAL A 139 -9.97 -20.44 -8.46
N VAL A 140 -9.50 -19.33 -7.88
CA VAL A 140 -8.08 -18.98 -7.77
C VAL A 140 -7.72 -18.77 -6.31
N PHE A 141 -6.57 -19.31 -5.90
CA PHE A 141 -5.99 -19.12 -4.57
C PHE A 141 -4.77 -18.20 -4.72
N PRO A 142 -4.91 -16.87 -4.56
CA PRO A 142 -3.79 -15.94 -4.65
C PRO A 142 -2.75 -16.26 -3.57
N LEU A 143 -1.47 -16.22 -3.96
CA LEU A 143 -0.33 -16.51 -3.09
C LEU A 143 -0.35 -15.63 -1.83
N LEU A 144 0.16 -16.16 -0.71
CA LEU A 144 0.25 -15.41 0.53
C LEU A 144 1.31 -14.30 0.40
N PRO A 145 1.01 -13.05 0.80
CA PRO A 145 1.87 -11.89 0.51
C PRO A 145 3.22 -11.86 1.25
N ARG A 146 3.40 -12.73 2.25
CA ARG A 146 4.65 -12.90 3.00
C ARG A 146 5.41 -14.17 2.64
N MET A 147 5.04 -14.85 1.55
CA MET A 147 5.88 -15.90 0.98
C MET A 147 7.26 -15.35 0.63
N ILE A 148 8.32 -16.13 0.84
CA ILE A 148 9.67 -15.78 0.40
C ILE A 148 9.63 -15.64 -1.12
N PHE A 149 10.13 -14.53 -1.66
CA PHE A 149 9.99 -14.12 -3.07
C PHE A 149 8.56 -13.82 -3.56
N GLY A 150 7.59 -13.58 -2.67
CA GLY A 150 6.23 -13.15 -3.02
C GLY A 150 6.15 -11.68 -3.48
N LEU A 151 5.21 -11.37 -4.37
CA LEU A 151 5.09 -10.12 -5.16
C LEU A 151 4.68 -8.84 -4.38
N TYR A 152 4.84 -8.81 -3.05
CA TYR A 152 4.72 -7.59 -2.24
C TYR A 152 5.92 -7.43 -1.31
N TYR A 153 5.90 -8.02 -0.11
CA TYR A 153 6.91 -7.78 0.93
C TYR A 153 8.29 -8.28 0.56
N ASN A 154 8.34 -9.47 0.00
CA ASN A 154 9.58 -10.17 -0.30
C ASN A 154 9.87 -10.13 -1.81
N THR A 155 9.31 -9.14 -2.53
CA THR A 155 9.56 -8.99 -3.97
C THR A 155 11.07 -8.78 -4.15
N PRO A 156 11.79 -9.65 -4.87
CA PRO A 156 13.23 -9.48 -5.02
C PRO A 156 13.50 -8.24 -5.89
N ILE A 157 13.91 -7.12 -5.27
CA ILE A 157 14.16 -5.87 -5.98
C ILE A 157 15.60 -5.79 -6.46
N ILE A 158 15.78 -6.17 -7.71
CA ILE A 158 17.04 -6.16 -8.44
C ILE A 158 17.67 -4.76 -8.41
N TRP A 159 18.96 -4.68 -8.12
CA TRP A 159 19.63 -3.43 -7.79
C TRP A 159 19.69 -2.48 -9.00
N GLY A 160 19.43 -1.19 -8.76
CA GLY A 160 19.32 -0.18 -9.81
C GLY A 160 17.97 -0.14 -10.54
N CYS A 161 17.00 -0.99 -10.16
CA CYS A 161 15.61 -0.92 -10.67
C CYS A 161 14.66 -0.19 -9.71
N GLU A 162 13.70 0.56 -10.27
CA GLU A 162 12.65 1.36 -9.60
C GLU A 162 11.43 1.54 -10.53
N ASN A 163 10.39 2.28 -10.11
CA ASN A 163 9.22 2.64 -10.94
C ASN A 163 8.52 1.43 -11.58
N SER A 164 8.06 0.47 -10.78
CA SER A 164 7.40 -0.74 -11.24
C SER A 164 5.99 -0.46 -11.78
N GLY A 165 5.81 -0.66 -13.08
CA GLY A 165 4.53 -0.56 -13.77
C GLY A 165 3.45 -1.51 -13.21
N LEU A 166 3.82 -2.60 -12.53
CA LEU A 166 2.91 -3.42 -11.74
C LEU A 166 2.32 -2.63 -10.56
N PHE A 167 3.16 -1.95 -9.78
CA PHE A 167 2.72 -1.15 -8.64
C PHE A 167 1.92 0.09 -9.10
N HIS A 168 2.30 0.71 -10.23
CA HIS A 168 1.48 1.74 -10.87
C HIS A 168 0.14 1.19 -11.39
N ALA A 169 0.10 -0.01 -11.99
CA ALA A 169 -1.12 -0.62 -12.51
C ALA A 169 -2.08 -0.97 -11.38
N PHE A 170 -1.59 -1.57 -10.29
CA PHE A 170 -2.36 -1.81 -9.06
C PHE A 170 -2.93 -0.50 -8.50
N SER A 171 -2.08 0.52 -8.32
CA SER A 171 -2.50 1.81 -7.79
C SER A 171 -3.60 2.47 -8.63
N ARG A 172 -3.42 2.52 -9.96
CA ARG A 172 -4.42 3.06 -10.87
C ARG A 172 -5.69 2.22 -10.94
N HIS A 173 -5.58 0.89 -10.90
CA HIS A 173 -6.73 -0.02 -10.86
C HIS A 173 -7.60 0.28 -9.64
N VAL A 174 -7.04 0.24 -8.43
CA VAL A 174 -7.78 0.49 -7.18
C VAL A 174 -8.46 1.86 -7.20
N GLN A 175 -7.74 2.92 -7.59
CA GLN A 175 -8.28 4.28 -7.64
C GLN A 175 -9.41 4.42 -8.67
N ALA A 176 -9.23 3.92 -9.90
CA ALA A 176 -10.24 3.98 -10.95
C ALA A 176 -11.50 3.21 -10.57
N ARG A 177 -11.34 2.02 -9.99
CA ARG A 177 -12.43 1.15 -9.51
C ARG A 177 -13.22 1.78 -8.36
N LEU A 178 -12.54 2.44 -7.42
CA LEU A 178 -13.18 3.17 -6.32
C LEU A 178 -13.75 4.55 -6.74
N LYS A 179 -13.49 4.97 -7.99
CA LYS A 179 -13.83 6.28 -8.58
C LYS A 179 -13.17 7.46 -7.86
N ILE A 180 -11.93 7.27 -7.40
CA ILE A 180 -11.13 8.34 -6.81
C ILE A 180 -10.71 9.31 -7.93
N PRO A 181 -11.03 10.61 -7.84
CA PRO A 181 -10.68 11.59 -8.85
C PRO A 181 -9.19 11.95 -8.76
N GLU A 182 -8.49 11.84 -9.88
CA GLU A 182 -7.13 12.36 -10.02
C GLU A 182 -7.11 13.88 -9.82
N ARG A 183 -6.09 14.37 -9.12
CA ARG A 183 -5.90 15.80 -8.84
C ARG A 183 -5.53 16.56 -10.13
N LYS A 184 -6.42 17.45 -10.59
CA LYS A 184 -6.27 18.20 -11.87
C LYS A 184 -5.65 19.59 -11.73
N ASP A 185 -5.46 20.10 -10.53
CA ASP A 185 -4.84 21.40 -10.25
C ASP A 185 -3.96 21.39 -9.00
N GLY A 186 -2.97 22.28 -9.01
CA GLY A 186 -1.91 22.33 -8.00
C GLY A 186 -2.19 23.24 -6.80
N GLY A 187 -3.29 23.99 -6.80
CA GLY A 187 -3.65 24.92 -5.71
C GLY A 187 -2.60 25.97 -5.35
N GLY A 188 -1.56 26.18 -6.17
CA GLY A 188 -0.44 27.10 -5.93
C GLY A 188 0.53 26.70 -4.81
N LYS A 189 0.25 25.63 -4.05
CA LYS A 189 0.96 25.27 -2.81
C LYS A 189 1.32 23.79 -2.74
N ILE A 190 2.20 23.43 -1.81
CA ILE A 190 2.58 22.05 -1.51
C ILE A 190 1.71 21.54 -0.36
N HIS A 191 1.04 20.42 -0.57
CA HIS A 191 0.18 19.80 0.42
C HIS A 191 0.97 18.74 1.18
N VAL A 192 1.06 18.93 2.50
CA VAL A 192 1.76 18.02 3.42
C VAL A 192 0.72 17.31 4.27
N THR A 193 0.72 15.98 4.24
CA THR A 193 -0.12 15.15 5.11
C THR A 193 0.74 14.50 6.17
N VAL A 194 0.39 14.70 7.44
CA VAL A 194 1.03 14.12 8.61
C VAL A 194 0.12 13.03 9.16
N LEU A 195 0.51 11.77 8.97
CA LEU A 195 -0.17 10.61 9.55
C LEU A 195 0.15 10.53 11.04
N SER A 196 -0.79 11.02 11.85
CA SER A 196 -0.79 10.88 13.30
C SER A 196 -1.13 9.46 13.70
N ARG A 197 -0.60 9.00 14.82
CA ARG A 197 -0.69 7.58 15.23
C ARG A 197 -1.33 7.41 16.60
N GLN A 198 -2.53 6.83 16.63
CA GLN A 198 -3.31 6.57 17.86
C GLN A 198 -3.03 5.18 18.47
N THR A 199 -1.79 4.69 18.42
CA THR A 199 -1.40 3.39 19.01
C THR A 199 -0.46 3.55 20.21
N LYS A 200 -0.39 2.54 21.09
CA LYS A 200 0.47 2.55 22.30
C LYS A 200 1.95 2.92 22.03
N HIS A 201 2.49 2.47 20.89
CA HIS A 201 3.90 2.62 20.51
C HIS A 201 4.07 3.31 19.15
N ARG A 202 5.26 3.86 18.88
CA ARG A 202 5.66 4.66 17.71
C ARG A 202 4.80 5.92 17.49
N ARG A 203 4.34 6.53 18.57
CA ARG A 203 3.80 7.89 18.58
C ARG A 203 4.95 8.89 18.47
N VAL A 204 4.65 10.05 17.89
CA VAL A 204 5.54 11.21 17.83
C VAL A 204 5.18 12.12 19.00
N LEU A 205 6.01 12.13 20.05
CA LEU A 205 5.72 12.84 21.30
C LEU A 205 5.58 14.35 21.10
N ASN A 206 6.36 14.90 20.18
CA ASN A 206 6.42 16.33 19.92
C ASN A 206 5.81 16.73 18.56
N GLU A 207 4.88 15.94 18.03
CA GLU A 207 4.24 16.15 16.72
C GLU A 207 3.74 17.59 16.53
N GLY A 208 3.12 18.18 17.57
CA GLY A 208 2.66 19.56 17.55
C GLY A 208 3.78 20.61 17.40
N LYS A 209 5.01 20.32 17.85
CA LYS A 209 6.20 21.19 17.60
C LYS A 209 6.61 21.09 16.13
N LEU A 210 6.58 19.89 15.54
CA LEU A 210 6.93 19.66 14.14
C LEU A 210 5.94 20.31 13.18
N ILE A 211 4.62 20.15 13.43
CA ILE A 211 3.55 20.80 12.66
C ILE A 211 3.70 22.33 12.71
N LYS A 212 3.83 22.91 13.92
CA LYS A 212 4.06 24.36 14.10
C LYS A 212 5.33 24.89 13.44
N ALA A 213 6.34 24.05 13.21
CA ALA A 213 7.53 24.43 12.48
C ALA A 213 7.29 24.52 10.96
N MET A 214 6.45 23.64 10.40
CA MET A 214 6.06 23.68 8.99
C MET A 214 5.07 24.81 8.67
N GLU A 215 4.12 25.07 9.56
CA GLU A 215 3.09 26.13 9.41
C GLU A 215 3.68 27.55 9.26
N ARG A 216 4.94 27.76 9.65
CA ARG A 216 5.68 29.00 9.41
C ARG A 216 5.93 29.28 7.92
N SER A 217 5.81 28.27 7.06
CA SER A 217 5.98 28.41 5.61
C SER A 217 4.63 28.63 4.91
N LYS A 218 4.44 29.82 4.32
CA LYS A 218 3.22 30.17 3.58
C LYS A 218 2.99 29.33 2.31
N ASP A 219 4.02 28.65 1.82
CA ASP A 219 4.01 27.76 0.65
C ASP A 219 3.35 26.39 0.93
N LEU A 220 3.16 26.04 2.21
CA LEU A 220 2.68 24.73 2.63
C LEU A 220 1.21 24.78 3.07
N ILE A 221 0.48 23.70 2.80
CA ILE A 221 -0.82 23.39 3.40
C ILE A 221 -0.62 22.12 4.21
N ILE A 222 -0.67 22.23 5.54
CA ILE A 222 -0.46 21.10 6.45
C ILE A 222 -1.81 20.47 6.81
N ARG A 223 -1.90 19.15 6.76
CA ARG A 223 -3.06 18.37 7.20
C ARG A 223 -2.59 17.28 8.14
N LYS A 224 -3.10 17.27 9.38
CA LYS A 224 -2.95 16.13 10.29
C LYS A 224 -4.10 15.16 10.05
N VAL A 225 -3.80 13.87 9.91
CA VAL A 225 -4.77 12.81 9.60
C VAL A 225 -4.58 11.61 10.51
N ASP A 226 -5.64 10.84 10.75
CA ASP A 226 -5.58 9.52 11.36
C ASP A 226 -6.32 8.55 10.44
N TYR A 227 -5.59 7.59 9.85
CA TYR A 227 -6.16 6.54 9.00
C TYR A 227 -6.57 5.33 9.83
N SER A 228 -7.33 5.61 10.90
CA SER A 228 -8.05 4.62 11.69
C SER A 228 -9.42 4.34 11.07
N HIS A 229 -10.21 3.48 11.72
CA HIS A 229 -11.58 3.15 11.29
C HIS A 229 -12.54 4.35 11.27
N GLN A 230 -12.14 5.50 11.79
CA GLN A 230 -12.95 6.72 11.80
C GLN A 230 -12.99 7.44 10.44
N MET A 231 -12.16 7.01 9.48
CA MET A 231 -12.12 7.57 8.13
C MET A 231 -12.30 6.45 7.09
N GLU A 232 -13.29 6.60 6.22
CA GLU A 232 -13.56 5.63 5.14
C GLU A 232 -12.36 5.49 4.21
N PHE A 233 -12.05 4.27 3.76
CA PHE A 233 -10.87 4.02 2.90
C PHE A 233 -10.86 4.91 1.64
N LYS A 234 -12.02 5.14 1.01
CA LYS A 234 -12.13 6.08 -0.10
C LYS A 234 -11.72 7.50 0.28
N GLN A 235 -12.11 7.99 1.46
CA GLN A 235 -11.73 9.31 1.96
C GLN A 235 -10.22 9.41 2.23
N GLN A 236 -9.60 8.32 2.70
CA GLN A 236 -8.14 8.24 2.84
C GLN A 236 -7.47 8.39 1.45
N LEU A 237 -7.90 7.62 0.44
CA LEU A 237 -7.38 7.73 -0.93
C LEU A 237 -7.62 9.11 -1.58
N HIS A 238 -8.76 9.75 -1.30
CA HIS A 238 -9.01 11.14 -1.71
C HIS A 238 -8.00 12.12 -1.11
N GLN A 239 -7.54 11.88 0.12
CA GLN A 239 -6.51 12.70 0.75
C GLN A 239 -5.12 12.39 0.19
N ASP A 240 -4.79 11.12 -0.06
CA ASP A 240 -3.53 10.71 -0.70
C ASP A 240 -3.32 11.41 -2.05
N GLN A 241 -4.35 11.49 -2.88
CA GLN A 241 -4.33 12.21 -4.16
C GLN A 241 -4.11 13.72 -4.02
N TRP A 242 -4.37 14.28 -2.84
CA TRP A 242 -4.07 15.66 -2.47
C TRP A 242 -2.82 15.79 -1.59
N THR A 243 -1.93 14.80 -1.58
CA THR A 243 -0.68 14.84 -0.82
C THR A 243 0.53 14.91 -1.74
N ASP A 244 1.34 15.96 -1.56
CA ASP A 244 2.64 16.12 -2.23
C ASP A 244 3.78 15.60 -1.34
N ILE A 245 3.64 15.68 -0.01
CA ILE A 245 4.57 15.10 0.97
C ILE A 245 3.77 14.37 2.06
N PHE A 246 3.93 13.05 2.17
CA PHE A 246 3.30 12.23 3.19
C PHE A 246 4.31 11.91 4.29
N ILE A 247 4.01 12.24 5.54
CA ILE A 247 4.92 12.10 6.69
C ILE A 247 4.32 11.13 7.70
N GLY A 248 5.09 10.19 8.23
CA GLY A 248 4.64 9.35 9.34
C GLY A 248 5.73 8.46 9.94
N MET A 249 5.39 7.81 11.05
CA MET A 249 6.24 6.81 11.71
C MET A 249 6.08 5.42 11.10
N HIS A 250 7.15 4.61 11.12
CA HIS A 250 7.15 3.22 10.62
C HIS A 250 5.91 2.41 11.03
N GLY A 251 5.06 2.06 10.07
CA GLY A 251 3.84 1.31 10.35
C GLY A 251 2.81 1.38 9.23
N ALA A 252 1.78 0.55 9.36
CA ALA A 252 0.93 0.14 8.24
C ALA A 252 0.35 1.28 7.39
N GLY A 253 0.04 2.44 7.97
CA GLY A 253 -0.47 3.59 7.21
C GLY A 253 0.53 4.19 6.20
N LEU A 254 1.84 3.91 6.30
CA LEU A 254 2.80 4.30 5.26
C LEU A 254 2.58 3.52 3.94
N THR A 255 1.78 2.44 3.92
CA THR A 255 1.37 1.77 2.67
C THR A 255 0.54 2.65 1.74
N HIS A 256 -0.04 3.74 2.26
CA HIS A 256 -0.70 4.77 1.44
C HIS A 256 0.26 5.42 0.42
N LEU A 257 1.58 5.25 0.58
CA LEU A 257 2.57 5.59 -0.45
C LEU A 257 2.24 4.99 -1.83
N LEU A 258 1.52 3.87 -1.88
CA LEU A 258 1.05 3.23 -3.10
C LEU A 258 0.09 4.10 -3.91
N PHE A 259 -0.71 4.95 -3.24
CA PHE A 259 -1.78 5.75 -3.85
C PHE A 259 -1.46 7.24 -3.94
N LEU A 260 -0.27 7.65 -3.48
CA LEU A 260 0.24 9.01 -3.68
C LEU A 260 0.47 9.31 -5.18
N PRO A 261 0.41 10.58 -5.59
CA PRO A 261 0.87 11.04 -6.91
C PRO A 261 2.34 10.71 -7.19
N ASP A 262 2.69 10.54 -8.47
CA ASP A 262 4.04 10.11 -8.90
C ASP A 262 5.16 11.10 -8.51
N TRP A 263 4.84 12.36 -8.23
CA TRP A 263 5.80 13.38 -7.78
C TRP A 263 5.99 13.44 -6.25
N ALA A 264 5.25 12.62 -5.50
CA ALA A 264 5.16 12.74 -4.06
C ALA A 264 6.40 12.21 -3.33
N VAL A 265 6.58 12.70 -2.11
CA VAL A 265 7.64 12.26 -1.20
C VAL A 265 7.00 11.54 -0.01
N ILE A 266 7.48 10.32 0.28
CA ILE A 266 7.19 9.62 1.52
C ILE A 266 8.34 9.89 2.50
N PHE A 267 8.04 10.53 3.63
CA PHE A 267 8.97 10.83 4.71
C PHE A 267 8.66 9.95 5.92
N GLU A 268 9.41 8.86 6.05
CA GLU A 268 9.36 7.97 7.20
C GLU A 268 10.21 8.58 8.34
N LEU A 269 9.54 9.17 9.34
CA LEU A 269 10.18 9.89 10.46
C LEU A 269 11.22 9.05 11.21
N TYR A 270 10.95 7.77 11.39
CA TYR A 270 11.92 6.78 11.85
C TYR A 270 11.49 5.40 11.38
N ASN A 271 12.45 4.59 10.92
CA ASN A 271 12.20 3.24 10.38
C ASN A 271 12.23 2.12 11.43
N CYS A 272 12.52 2.42 12.70
CA CYS A 272 12.54 1.47 13.82
C CYS A 272 13.37 0.20 13.53
N GLY A 273 14.59 0.37 13.01
CA GLY A 273 15.54 -0.70 12.70
C GLY A 273 15.21 -1.48 11.42
N ASP A 274 14.25 -1.02 10.62
CA ASP A 274 13.74 -1.73 9.44
C ASP A 274 13.82 -0.85 8.16
N PRO A 275 15.05 -0.44 7.76
CA PRO A 275 15.29 0.64 6.79
C PRO A 275 14.91 0.29 5.35
N ASN A 276 14.71 -0.99 5.05
CA ASN A 276 14.35 -1.44 3.70
C ASN A 276 12.83 -1.45 3.49
N CYS A 277 12.04 -1.80 4.51
CA CYS A 277 10.60 -2.07 4.43
C CYS A 277 9.79 -1.10 3.54
N TYR A 278 9.79 0.20 3.86
CA TYR A 278 9.08 1.21 3.07
C TYR A 278 9.94 1.88 2.00
N LYS A 279 11.27 1.86 2.16
CA LYS A 279 12.22 2.35 1.15
C LYS A 279 12.10 1.57 -0.16
N ASP A 280 12.04 0.25 -0.04
CA ASP A 280 11.90 -0.68 -1.16
C ASP A 280 10.48 -0.65 -1.75
N LEU A 281 9.44 -0.50 -0.92
CA LEU A 281 8.06 -0.29 -1.41
C LEU A 281 7.91 1.05 -2.16
N ALA A 282 8.50 2.14 -1.64
CA ALA A 282 8.52 3.45 -2.27
C ALA A 282 9.23 3.41 -3.63
N ARG A 283 10.38 2.73 -3.67
CA ARG A 283 11.19 2.48 -4.88
C ARG A 283 10.45 1.64 -5.92
N LEU A 284 9.71 0.60 -5.50
CA LEU A 284 8.82 -0.15 -6.39
C LEU A 284 7.69 0.72 -6.92
N ARG A 285 7.08 1.56 -6.08
CA ARG A 285 6.02 2.47 -6.49
C ARG A 285 6.53 3.64 -7.37
N GLY A 286 7.79 4.05 -7.24
CA GLY A 286 8.35 5.20 -7.95
C GLY A 286 8.22 6.54 -7.22
N VAL A 287 7.87 6.55 -5.92
CA VAL A 287 7.79 7.77 -5.11
C VAL A 287 9.08 8.00 -4.33
N LYS A 288 9.42 9.26 -4.08
CA LYS A 288 10.69 9.59 -3.41
C LYS A 288 10.63 9.23 -1.92
N TYR A 289 11.50 8.33 -1.49
CA TYR A 289 11.70 8.02 -0.08
C TYR A 289 12.71 8.99 0.58
N VAL A 290 12.36 9.45 1.77
CA VAL A 290 13.21 10.16 2.73
C VAL A 290 12.98 9.54 4.11
N THR A 291 14.03 9.43 4.91
CA THR A 291 13.91 9.02 6.33
C THR A 291 14.90 9.81 7.18
N TRP A 292 14.92 9.55 8.49
CA TRP A 292 15.85 10.17 9.41
C TRP A 292 17.30 9.85 9.04
N GLU A 293 18.18 10.87 9.09
CA GLU A 293 19.60 10.72 8.74
C GLU A 293 20.53 10.74 9.97
N ASP A 294 20.06 11.25 11.12
CA ASP A 294 20.90 11.48 12.30
C ASP A 294 20.25 10.96 13.59
N ASN A 295 20.57 9.72 13.96
CA ASN A 295 20.01 9.07 15.16
C ASN A 295 20.40 9.74 16.48
N THR A 296 21.38 10.67 16.50
CA THR A 296 21.67 11.47 17.72
C THR A 296 20.62 12.54 17.99
N LYS A 297 19.72 12.79 17.01
CA LYS A 297 18.67 13.81 17.05
C LYS A 297 17.25 13.25 17.16
N LEU A 298 17.11 11.97 17.52
CA LEU A 298 15.86 11.36 17.95
C LEU A 298 16.03 10.82 19.37
N THR A 299 15.01 10.99 20.20
CA THR A 299 15.02 10.55 21.60
C THR A 299 13.87 9.57 21.82
N PRO A 300 14.13 8.30 22.18
CA PRO A 300 13.07 7.38 22.56
C PRO A 300 12.46 7.75 23.92
N GLU A 301 11.19 7.38 24.15
CA GLU A 301 10.48 7.58 25.42
C GLU A 301 10.99 6.61 26.51
N ASP A 302 11.31 5.39 26.10
CA ASP A 302 11.83 4.29 26.92
C ASP A 302 12.67 3.33 26.03
N GLU A 303 13.23 2.26 26.61
CA GLU A 303 13.99 1.23 25.86
C GLU A 303 13.11 0.41 24.88
N GLY A 304 11.79 0.57 24.96
CA GLY A 304 10.78 -0.26 24.31
C GLY A 304 10.61 -1.60 25.00
N HIS A 305 9.38 -2.09 25.05
CA HIS A 305 9.08 -3.31 25.83
C HIS A 305 8.33 -4.34 24.96
N HIS A 306 9.09 -5.23 24.30
CA HIS A 306 8.51 -6.39 23.61
C HIS A 306 8.23 -7.53 24.62
N PRO A 307 7.04 -8.15 24.61
CA PRO A 307 6.68 -9.21 25.58
C PRO A 307 7.64 -10.41 25.63
N GLU A 308 8.33 -10.71 24.54
CA GLU A 308 9.18 -11.91 24.38
C GLU A 308 10.65 -11.61 24.07
N ILE A 309 10.99 -10.36 23.69
CA ILE A 309 12.31 -10.01 23.11
C ILE A 309 13.01 -8.88 23.91
N GLY A 310 12.31 -8.22 24.84
CA GLY A 310 12.86 -7.11 25.62
C GLY A 310 12.91 -5.80 24.83
N ALA A 311 14.03 -5.07 24.95
CA ALA A 311 14.24 -3.77 24.32
C ALA A 311 14.07 -3.82 22.80
N HIS A 312 13.15 -3.04 22.24
CA HIS A 312 12.94 -2.98 20.80
C HIS A 312 12.30 -1.66 20.35
N GLU A 313 12.98 -0.98 19.42
CA GLU A 313 12.56 0.26 18.74
C GLU A 313 11.12 0.31 18.20
N LYS A 314 10.51 -0.85 17.93
CA LYS A 314 9.12 -0.94 17.46
C LYS A 314 8.08 -0.79 18.60
N PHE A 315 8.54 -0.74 19.85
CA PHE A 315 7.77 -0.80 21.09
C PHE A 315 8.05 0.37 22.06
N THR A 316 8.60 1.48 21.56
CA THR A 316 8.70 2.77 22.27
C THR A 316 8.05 3.91 21.46
N ASN A 317 7.95 5.11 22.03
CA ASN A 317 7.57 6.36 21.35
C ASN A 317 8.80 7.27 21.16
N TYR A 318 8.69 8.34 20.36
CA TYR A 318 9.86 9.15 19.97
C TYR A 318 9.60 10.66 19.96
N GLU A 319 10.54 11.45 20.47
CA GLU A 319 10.69 12.88 20.20
C GLU A 319 11.78 13.11 19.12
N PHE A 320 11.57 14.09 18.24
CA PHE A 320 12.45 14.42 17.11
C PHE A 320 12.96 15.85 17.17
N ASP A 321 14.24 16.09 16.85
CA ASP A 321 14.74 17.46 16.72
C ASP A 321 14.05 18.23 15.58
N VAL A 322 13.58 19.43 15.91
CA VAL A 322 12.83 20.29 14.99
C VAL A 322 13.73 20.83 13.87
N LYS A 323 15.02 21.10 14.12
CA LYS A 323 15.92 21.66 13.10
C LYS A 323 16.25 20.62 12.03
N GLU A 324 16.52 19.39 12.46
CA GLU A 324 16.78 18.22 11.62
C GLU A 324 15.55 17.82 10.80
N PHE A 325 14.38 17.74 11.44
CA PHE A 325 13.11 17.54 10.75
C PHE A 325 12.90 18.60 9.65
N MET A 326 13.11 19.88 9.95
CA MET A 326 12.99 20.95 8.95
C MET A 326 14.10 20.91 7.88
N ARG A 327 15.28 20.35 8.17
CA ARG A 327 16.34 20.11 7.18
C ARG A 327 15.90 19.04 6.17
N LEU A 328 15.35 17.93 6.65
CA LEU A 328 14.81 16.86 5.82
C LEU A 328 13.58 17.32 5.02
N MET A 329 12.67 18.09 5.64
CA MET A 329 11.52 18.69 4.94
C MET A 329 11.93 19.58 3.76
N ARG A 330 13.05 20.32 3.85
CA ARG A 330 13.56 21.09 2.70
C ARG A 330 13.96 20.19 1.53
N LYS A 331 14.54 19.00 1.79
CA LYS A 331 14.83 18.01 0.73
C LYS A 331 13.54 17.51 0.07
N CYS A 332 12.51 17.22 0.86
CA CYS A 332 11.18 16.81 0.36
C CYS A 332 10.56 17.90 -0.53
N ILE A 333 10.53 19.15 -0.04
CA ILE A 333 10.01 20.32 -0.77
C ILE A 333 10.78 20.55 -2.08
N GLN A 334 12.11 20.45 -2.06
CA GLN A 334 12.95 20.60 -3.25
C GLN A 334 12.64 19.54 -4.30
N HIS A 335 12.45 18.27 -3.88
CA HIS A 335 12.07 17.19 -4.79
C HIS A 335 10.74 17.51 -5.49
N VAL A 336 9.67 17.78 -4.73
CA VAL A 336 8.34 18.13 -5.26
C VAL A 336 8.42 19.32 -6.23
N LYS A 337 9.04 20.44 -5.82
CA LYS A 337 9.17 21.64 -6.67
C LYS A 337 10.00 21.39 -7.93
N SER A 338 10.92 20.42 -7.93
CA SER A 338 11.73 20.07 -9.10
C SER A 338 10.99 19.18 -10.11
N HIS A 339 10.03 18.38 -9.65
CA HIS A 339 9.40 17.31 -10.44
C HIS A 339 8.54 17.83 -11.60
N ARG A 340 8.70 17.25 -12.79
CA ARG A 340 8.04 17.73 -14.03
C ARG A 340 6.52 17.67 -13.95
N ALA A 341 5.96 16.57 -13.44
CA ALA A 341 4.51 16.41 -13.33
C ALA A 341 3.87 17.46 -12.40
N TRP A 342 4.52 17.78 -11.27
CA TRP A 342 4.04 18.81 -10.35
C TRP A 342 4.11 20.21 -10.96
N LYS A 343 5.19 20.53 -11.69
CA LYS A 343 5.29 21.80 -12.46
C LYS A 343 4.15 21.94 -13.46
N ASN A 344 3.87 20.91 -14.26
CA ASN A 344 2.74 20.89 -15.21
C ASN A 344 1.40 21.12 -14.48
N LEU A 345 1.20 20.50 -13.32
CA LEU A 345 -0.01 20.66 -12.49
C LEU A 345 -0.19 22.11 -11.99
N GLN A 346 0.90 22.77 -11.58
CA GLN A 346 0.89 24.19 -11.18
C GLN A 346 0.67 25.13 -12.37
N GLU A 347 1.20 24.82 -13.55
CA GLU A 347 0.91 25.56 -14.78
C GLU A 347 -0.56 25.48 -15.18
N ASN A 348 -1.19 24.31 -15.05
CA ASN A 348 -2.61 24.13 -15.30
C ASN A 348 -3.47 24.97 -14.34
N TYR A 349 -3.09 25.04 -13.06
CA TYR A 349 -3.75 25.92 -12.09
C TYR A 349 -3.63 27.41 -12.49
N ARG A 350 -2.43 27.88 -12.84
CA ARG A 350 -2.21 29.26 -13.30
C ARG A 350 -2.99 29.61 -14.57
N LYS A 351 -3.12 28.67 -15.51
CA LYS A 351 -3.92 28.86 -16.74
C LYS A 351 -5.42 28.97 -16.46
N ARG A 352 -5.94 28.26 -15.45
CA ARG A 352 -7.34 28.37 -15.03
C ARG A 352 -7.64 29.73 -14.39
N GLN A 353 -6.85 30.15 -13.40
CA GLN A 353 -7.06 31.44 -12.73
C GLN A 353 -7.09 32.61 -13.72
N LYS A 354 -6.18 32.64 -14.69
CA LYS A 354 -6.20 33.64 -15.78
C LYS A 354 -7.44 33.60 -16.68
N LYS A 355 -8.13 32.46 -16.77
CA LYS A 355 -9.39 32.31 -17.51
C LYS A 355 -10.59 32.72 -16.65
N ASP A 356 -10.51 32.51 -15.34
CA ASP A 356 -11.56 32.89 -14.38
C ASP A 356 -11.53 34.40 -14.06
N GLU A 357 -10.42 35.08 -14.37
CA GLU A 357 -10.20 36.54 -14.29
C GLU A 357 -10.60 37.31 -15.58
N LEU A 358 -11.02 36.61 -16.64
CA LEU A 358 -11.40 37.14 -17.97
C LEU A 358 -12.89 36.94 -18.26
#